data_AF-A0A7W2EGL7-F1
#
_entry.id   AF-A0A7W2EGL7-F1
#
_cell.length_a   1.000
_cell.length_b   1.000
_cell.length_c   1.000
_cell.angle_alpha   90.00
_cell.angle_beta   90.00
_cell.angle_gamma   90.00
#
_symmetry.space_group_name_H-M   'P 1'
#
loop_
_entity.id
_entity.type
_entity.pdbx_description
1 polymer ?
#
loop_
_entity_poly.entity_id
_entity_poly.type
_entity_poly.pdbx_seq_one_letter_code
_entity_poly.pdbx_strand_id
1 'polypeptide(L)' 'MIKYMGTKKTDDGGVLYIFLINGLQKEVRESALKQYPGCYEALPAAAKARIMANRAWMQKL' A
#
# COMPACT_ATOMS: atom_id res chain seq x y z
N MET A 1 -13.84 -3.72 7.78
CA MET A 1 -12.63 -3.51 8.62
C MET A 1 -11.40 -3.77 7.76
N ILE A 2 -10.47 -2.81 7.71
CA ILE A 2 -9.21 -2.92 6.95
C ILE A 2 -8.08 -3.00 7.96
N LYS A 3 -7.24 -4.03 7.86
CA LYS A 3 -6.05 -4.18 8.69
C LYS A 3 -4.82 -4.33 7.79
N TYR A 4 -3.81 -3.51 8.03
CA TYR A 4 -2.51 -3.69 7.40
C TYR A 4 -1.80 -4.91 8.01
N MET A 5 -1.36 -5.83 7.16
CA MET A 5 -0.71 -7.07 7.56
C MET A 5 0.81 -7.03 7.35
N GLY A 6 1.28 -6.26 6.38
CA GLY A 6 2.71 -6.16 6.09
C GLY A 6 3.00 -5.73 4.67
N THR A 7 4.29 -5.74 4.30
CA THR A 7 4.72 -5.50 2.93
C THR A 7 5.56 -6.65 2.41
N LYS A 8 5.39 -6.96 1.12
CA LYS A 8 6.20 -7.91 0.38
C LYS A 8 6.92 -7.17 -0.73
N LYS A 9 8.21 -7.47 -0.92
CA LYS A 9 8.95 -7.03 -2.11
C LYS A 9 8.70 -8.04 -3.23
N THR A 10 8.45 -7.54 -4.43
CA THR A 10 8.36 -8.39 -5.63
C THR A 10 9.74 -8.52 -6.26
N ASP A 11 9.93 -9.58 -7.05
CA ASP A 11 11.18 -9.83 -7.77
C ASP A 11 11.59 -8.66 -8.69
N ASP A 12 10.58 -7.97 -9.25
CA ASP A 12 10.72 -6.76 -10.07
C ASP A 12 11.13 -5.50 -9.27
N GLY A 13 11.46 -5.62 -7.99
CA GLY A 13 11.82 -4.50 -7.12
C GLY A 13 10.64 -3.65 -6.60
N GLY A 14 9.42 -3.96 -7.05
CA GLY A 14 8.19 -3.35 -6.54
C GLY A 14 7.86 -3.72 -5.08
N VAL A 15 6.97 -2.93 -4.48
CA VAL A 15 6.44 -3.15 -3.13
C VAL A 15 4.94 -3.42 -3.20
N LEU A 16 4.54 -4.56 -2.62
CA LEU A 16 3.15 -4.91 -2.34
C LEU A 16 2.84 -4.65 -0.87
N TYR A 17 1.73 -3.98 -0.62
CA TYR A 17 1.14 -3.79 0.70
C TYR A 17 0.02 -4.81 0.88
N ILE A 18 0.12 -5.61 1.94
CA ILE A 18 -0.82 -6.69 2.23
C ILE A 18 -1.84 -6.17 3.24
N PHE A 19 -3.11 -6.28 2.90
CA PHE A 19 -4.24 -5.89 3.74
C PHE A 19 -5.15 -7.08 4.00
N LEU A 20 -5.78 -7.10 5.16
CA LEU A 20 -6.94 -7.93 5.46
C LEU A 20 -8.17 -7.03 5.38
N ILE A 21 -8.97 -7.19 4.34
CA ILE A 21 -10.18 -6.40 4.09
C ILE A 21 -11.39 -7.32 4.26
N ASN A 22 -12.18 -7.08 5.30
CA ASN A 22 -13.36 -7.90 5.63
C ASN A 22 -13.05 -9.41 5.70
N GLY A 23 -11.89 -9.77 6.26
CA GLY A 23 -11.44 -11.16 6.38
C GLY A 23 -10.75 -11.74 5.15
N LEU A 24 -10.66 -10.99 4.04
CA LEU A 24 -9.96 -11.42 2.82
C LEU A 24 -8.60 -10.74 2.73
N GLN A 25 -7.54 -11.53 2.50
CA GLN A 25 -6.21 -11.00 2.24
C GLN A 25 -6.16 -10.40 0.82
N LYS A 26 -5.66 -9.18 0.72
CA LYS A 26 -5.51 -8.47 -0.55
C LYS A 26 -4.13 -7.84 -0.64
N GLU A 27 -3.47 -8.07 -1.76
CA GLU A 27 -2.16 -7.50 -2.07
C GLU A 27 -2.37 -6.29 -2.98
N VAL A 28 -1.87 -5.14 -2.56
CA VAL A 28 -2.07 -3.86 -3.24
C VAL A 28 -0.72 -3.25 -3.57
N ARG A 29 -0.46 -2.99 -4.85
CA ARG A 29 0.72 -2.24 -5.29
C ARG A 29 0.65 -0.80 -4.80
N GLU A 30 1.81 -0.21 -4.56
CA GLU A 30 1.90 1.19 -4.12
C GLU A 30 1.10 2.16 -5.02
N SER A 31 1.25 2.04 -6.33
CA SER A 31 0.52 2.85 -7.32
C SER A 31 -1.01 2.66 -7.26
N ALA A 32 -1.47 1.47 -6.87
CA ALA A 32 -2.87 1.13 -6.77
C ALA A 32 -3.50 1.57 -5.44
N LEU A 33 -2.71 1.97 -4.42
CA LEU A 33 -3.23 2.44 -3.13
C LEU A 33 -4.24 3.59 -3.28
N LYS A 34 -4.05 4.45 -4.28
CA LYS A 34 -4.97 5.56 -4.60
C LYS A 34 -6.35 5.07 -5.05
N GLN A 35 -6.45 3.85 -5.56
CA GLN A 35 -7.69 3.24 -6.06
C GLN A 35 -8.43 2.42 -4.98
N TYR A 36 -7.82 2.24 -3.80
CA TYR A 36 -8.42 1.48 -2.69
C TYR A 36 -8.68 2.39 -1.49
N PRO A 37 -9.91 2.94 -1.35
CA PRO A 37 -10.29 3.77 -0.21
C PRO A 37 -10.00 3.07 1.12
N GLY A 38 -9.49 3.80 2.12
CA GLY A 38 -9.16 3.25 3.44
C GLY A 38 -7.85 2.44 3.52
N CYS A 39 -7.28 1.97 2.41
CA CYS A 39 -6.02 1.20 2.45
C CYS A 39 -4.82 2.08 2.78
N TYR A 40 -4.71 3.27 2.16
CA TYR A 40 -3.65 4.21 2.50
C TYR A 40 -3.73 4.68 3.96
N GLU A 41 -4.94 4.93 4.46
CA GLU A 41 -5.18 5.38 5.84
C GLU A 41 -4.80 4.31 6.86
N ALA A 42 -5.06 3.04 6.55
CA ALA A 42 -4.72 1.89 7.39
C ALA A 42 -3.20 1.59 7.47
N LEU A 43 -2.37 2.25 6.65
CA LEU A 43 -0.92 2.06 6.70
C LEU A 43 -0.28 2.71 7.94
N PRO A 44 0.78 2.10 8.49
CA PRO A 44 1.58 2.71 9.54
C PRO A 44 2.34 3.94 9.02
N ALA A 45 2.70 4.85 9.93
CA ALA A 45 3.42 6.09 9.59
C ALA A 45 4.71 5.83 8.78
N ALA A 46 5.47 4.78 9.12
CA ALA A 46 6.68 4.40 8.40
C ALA A 46 6.41 4.01 6.93
N ALA A 47 5.32 3.28 6.66
CA ALA A 47 4.93 2.92 5.30
C ALA A 47 4.47 4.16 4.51
N LYS A 48 3.69 5.05 5.14
CA LYS A 48 3.27 6.33 4.55
C LYS A 48 4.47 7.21 4.18
N ALA A 49 5.47 7.30 5.07
CA ALA A 49 6.70 8.05 4.80
C ALA A 49 7.47 7.49 3.60
N ARG A 50 7.57 6.15 3.47
CA ARG A 50 8.19 5.51 2.31
C ARG A 50 7.45 5.83 1.00
N ILE A 51 6.13 5.77 1.03
CA ILE A 51 5.28 6.10 -0.13
C ILE A 51 5.44 7.58 -0.51
N MET A 52 5.44 8.49 0.47
CA MET A 52 5.65 9.93 0.22
C MET A 52 7.05 10.23 -0.34
N ALA A 53 8.06 9.43 0.02
CA ALA A 53 9.40 9.52 -0.56
C ALA A 53 9.44 9.02 -2.01
N ASN A 54 8.49 8.19 -2.45
CA ASN A 54 8.40 7.77 -3.83
C ASN A 54 7.77 8.88 -4.69
N ARG A 55 8.62 9.64 -5.39
CA ARG A 55 8.21 10.72 -6.30
C ARG A 55 7.24 10.24 -7.39
N ALA A 56 7.36 9.00 -7.87
CA ALA A 56 6.45 8.45 -8.88
C ALA A 56 5.01 8.32 -8.34
N TRP A 57 4.85 8.04 -7.04
CA TRP A 57 3.54 8.00 -6.39
C TRP A 57 2.93 9.40 -6.21
N MET A 58 3.76 10.43 -6.04
CA MET A 58 3.34 11.83 -5.93
C MET A 58 2.94 12.47 -7.26
N GLN A 59 3.35 11.89 -8.39
CA GLN A 59 2.87 12.36 -9.69
C GLN A 59 1.36 12.06 -9.82
N LYS A 60 0.62 13.03 -10.36
CA LYS A 60 -0.83 12.92 -10.57
C LYS A 60 -1.09 11.72 -11.48
N LEU A 61 -2.09 10.91 -11.08
CA LEU A 61 -2.68 9.83 -11.88
C LEU A 61 -3.13 10.39 -13.24
#